data_AF-A0A3S9SMC3-F1
#
_entry.id   AF-A0A3S9SMC3-F1
#
_cell.length_a   1.000
_cell.length_b   1.000
_cell.length_c   1.000
_cell.angle_alpha   90.00
_cell.angle_beta   90.00
_cell.angle_gamma   90.00
#
_symmetry.space_group_name_H-M   'P 1'
#
loop_
_entity.id
_entity.type
_entity.pdbx_description
1 polymer ?
#
loop_
_entity_poly.entity_id
_entity_poly.type
_entity_poly.pdbx_seq_one_letter_code
_entity_poly.pdbx_strand_id
1 'polypeptide(L)'
;MQNRSINSLVIILISSLLLSACSMSDWWNGHYATRAALTDAYNEQVAYYAAESPEQRELRRHNQQICNAKYKDADAAYDNCMRRLGTPEWPG
;
A
#
# COMPACT_ATOMS: atom_id res chain seq x y z
N MET A 1 56.62 3.72 -1.17
CA MET A 1 55.40 3.73 -0.33
C MET A 1 54.15 4.23 -1.06
N GLN A 2 54.25 4.85 -2.24
CA GLN A 2 53.14 5.49 -2.97
C GLN A 2 52.12 4.51 -3.58
N ASN A 3 52.55 3.37 -4.16
CA ASN A 3 51.63 2.40 -4.80
C ASN A 3 50.67 1.69 -3.83
N ARG A 4 51.06 1.49 -2.57
CA ARG A 4 50.17 0.88 -1.56
C ARG A 4 49.01 1.81 -1.18
N SER A 5 49.27 3.11 -1.09
CA SER A 5 48.25 4.13 -0.80
C SER A 5 47.23 4.26 -1.94
N ILE A 6 47.68 4.26 -3.20
CA ILE A 6 46.81 4.34 -4.38
C ILE A 6 45.92 3.10 -4.48
N ASN A 7 46.47 1.89 -4.28
CA ASN A 7 45.69 0.66 -4.30
C ASN A 7 44.63 0.63 -3.19
N SER A 8 44.96 1.09 -1.98
CA SER A 8 43.99 1.19 -0.88
C SER A 8 42.86 2.17 -1.19
N LEU A 9 43.15 3.33 -1.80
CA LEU A 9 42.14 4.31 -2.18
C LEU A 9 41.20 3.78 -3.26
N VAL A 10 41.74 3.07 -4.26
CA VAL A 10 40.94 2.43 -5.31
C VAL A 10 40.00 1.36 -4.73
N ILE A 11 40.50 0.54 -3.80
CA ILE A 11 39.66 -0.48 -3.14
C ILE A 11 38.53 0.17 -2.34
N ILE A 12 38.80 1.25 -1.61
CA ILE A 12 37.77 1.98 -0.84
C ILE A 12 36.71 2.57 -1.78
N LEU A 13 37.12 3.17 -2.89
CA LEU A 13 36.21 3.74 -3.90
C LEU A 13 35.34 2.67 -4.56
N ILE A 14 35.91 1.53 -4.94
CA ILE A 14 35.14 0.43 -5.54
C ILE A 14 34.17 -0.14 -4.50
N SER A 15 34.61 -0.31 -3.26
CA SER A 15 33.77 -0.83 -2.18
C SER A 15 32.60 0.12 -1.87
N SER A 16 32.84 1.43 -1.84
CA SER A 16 31.76 2.42 -1.60
C SER A 16 30.78 2.50 -2.77
N LEU A 17 31.24 2.37 -4.02
CA LEU A 17 30.38 2.30 -5.20
C LEU A 17 29.50 1.04 -5.20
N LEU A 18 30.06 -0.11 -4.84
CA LEU A 18 29.29 -1.36 -4.79
C LEU A 18 28.25 -1.37 -3.66
N LEU A 19 28.62 -0.88 -2.47
CA LEU A 19 27.69 -0.80 -1.33
C LEU A 19 26.55 0.20 -1.59
N SER A 20 26.85 1.35 -2.22
CA SER A 20 25.82 2.32 -2.63
C SER A 20 24.92 1.76 -3.73
N ALA A 21 25.46 1.02 -4.70
CA ALA A 21 24.65 0.38 -5.74
C ALA A 21 23.63 -0.61 -5.19
N CYS A 22 24.02 -1.48 -4.25
CA CYS A 22 23.08 -2.43 -3.63
C CYS A 22 21.99 -1.71 -2.81
N SER A 23 22.34 -0.69 -2.03
CA SER A 23 21.35 0.08 -1.27
C SER A 23 20.37 0.84 -2.17
N MET A 24 20.84 1.37 -3.30
CA MET A 24 19.99 2.03 -4.30
C MET A 24 19.07 1.04 -5.03
N SER A 25 19.55 -0.16 -5.35
CA SER A 25 18.70 -1.19 -5.98
C SER A 25 17.63 -1.70 -5.02
N ASP A 26 17.97 -1.94 -3.76
CA ASP A 26 17.01 -2.39 -2.75
C ASP A 26 15.93 -1.33 -2.49
N TRP A 27 16.33 -0.05 -2.41
CA TRP A 27 15.40 1.06 -2.29
C TRP A 27 14.48 1.18 -3.51
N TRP A 28 15.04 1.13 -4.72
CA TRP A 28 14.27 1.22 -5.96
C TRP A 28 13.29 0.05 -6.07
N ASN A 29 13.78 -1.18 -5.92
CA ASN A 29 12.96 -2.39 -5.98
C ASN A 29 11.87 -2.39 -4.89
N GLY A 30 12.21 -1.99 -3.67
CA GLY A 30 11.26 -1.84 -2.57
C GLY A 30 10.17 -0.82 -2.89
N HIS A 31 10.53 0.37 -3.38
CA HIS A 31 9.58 1.41 -3.74
C HIS A 31 8.59 0.94 -4.82
N TYR A 32 9.07 0.28 -5.88
CA TYR A 32 8.19 -0.26 -6.93
C TYR A 32 7.40 -1.48 -6.47
N ALA A 33 7.96 -2.34 -5.63
CA ALA A 33 7.23 -3.47 -5.04
C ALA A 33 6.08 -2.97 -4.15
N THR A 34 6.32 -1.98 -3.29
CA THR A 34 5.27 -1.34 -2.49
C THR A 34 4.21 -0.69 -3.37
N ARG A 35 4.62 0.04 -4.41
CA ARG A 35 3.68 0.67 -5.34
C ARG A 35 2.83 -0.37 -6.08
N ALA A 36 3.44 -1.47 -6.52
CA ALA A 36 2.74 -2.56 -7.18
C ALA A 36 1.73 -3.21 -6.23
N ALA A 37 2.12 -3.53 -4.99
CA ALA A 37 1.23 -4.08 -3.98
C ALA A 37 0.04 -3.16 -3.65
N LEU A 38 0.28 -1.85 -3.51
CA LEU A 38 -0.79 -0.86 -3.31
C LEU A 38 -1.75 -0.79 -4.51
N THR A 39 -1.20 -0.87 -5.73
CA THR A 39 -1.99 -0.85 -6.96
C THR A 39 -2.84 -2.11 -7.07
N ASP A 40 -2.28 -3.26 -6.71
CA ASP A 40 -2.95 -4.55 -6.75
C ASP A 40 -4.11 -4.60 -5.75
N ALA A 41 -3.85 -4.24 -4.50
CA ALA A 41 -4.87 -4.11 -3.45
C ALA A 41 -6.02 -3.16 -3.87
N TYR A 42 -5.68 -2.03 -4.49
CA TYR A 42 -6.68 -1.10 -5.03
C TYR A 42 -7.52 -1.75 -6.15
N ASN A 43 -6.88 -2.45 -7.09
CA ASN A 43 -7.57 -3.11 -8.18
C ASN A 43 -8.48 -4.24 -7.68
N GLU A 44 -8.04 -5.02 -6.69
CA GLU A 44 -8.84 -6.05 -6.04
C GLU A 44 -10.08 -5.45 -5.36
N GLN A 45 -9.91 -4.35 -4.62
CA GLN A 45 -11.02 -3.64 -4.01
C GLN A 45 -12.03 -3.14 -5.06
N VAL A 46 -11.54 -2.55 -6.16
CA VAL A 46 -12.39 -2.08 -7.27
C VAL A 46 -13.14 -3.27 -7.89
N ALA A 47 -12.46 -4.38 -8.15
CA ALA A 47 -13.07 -5.58 -8.72
C ALA A 47 -14.14 -6.17 -7.80
N TYR A 48 -13.88 -6.22 -6.49
CA TYR A 48 -14.85 -6.66 -5.48
C TYR A 48 -16.15 -5.86 -5.55
N TYR A 49 -16.06 -4.52 -5.51
CA TYR A 49 -17.25 -3.66 -5.58
C TYR A 49 -17.90 -3.60 -6.97
N ALA A 50 -17.14 -3.84 -8.04
CA ALA A 50 -17.67 -3.95 -9.39
C ALA A 50 -18.54 -5.22 -9.55
N ALA A 51 -18.20 -6.30 -8.85
CA ALA A 51 -18.91 -7.57 -8.88
C ALA A 51 -20.18 -7.61 -7.99
N GLU A 52 -20.46 -6.57 -7.19
CA GLU A 52 -21.68 -6.48 -6.38
C GLU A 52 -22.95 -6.55 -7.24
N SER A 53 -23.96 -7.26 -6.73
CA SER A 53 -25.31 -7.20 -7.30
C SER A 53 -25.91 -5.79 -7.14
N PRO A 54 -26.91 -5.42 -7.95
CA PRO A 54 -27.63 -4.16 -7.78
C PRO A 54 -28.21 -3.99 -6.37
N GLU A 55 -28.72 -5.07 -5.77
CA GLU A 55 -29.26 -5.04 -4.41
C GLU A 55 -28.17 -4.79 -3.36
N GLN A 56 -27.01 -5.43 -3.50
CA GLN A 56 -25.87 -5.23 -2.59
C GLN A 56 -25.35 -3.80 -2.65
N ARG A 57 -25.23 -3.25 -3.86
CA ARG A 57 -24.78 -1.87 -4.07
C ARG A 57 -25.74 -0.87 -3.44
N GLU A 58 -27.05 -1.09 -3.58
CA GLU A 58 -28.06 -0.21 -3.00
C GLU A 58 -28.10 -0.31 -1.47
N LEU A 59 -27.98 -1.52 -0.91
CA LEU A 59 -27.84 -1.74 0.52
C LEU A 59 -26.62 -0.98 1.06
N ARG A 60 -25.46 -1.11 0.41
CA ARG A 60 -24.24 -0.38 0.78
C ARG A 60 -24.46 1.13 0.77
N ARG A 61 -25.07 1.67 -0.29
CA ARG A 61 -25.38 3.11 -0.39
C ARG A 61 -26.29 3.59 0.74
N HIS A 62 -27.33 2.82 1.06
CA HIS A 62 -28.26 3.12 2.15
C HIS A 62 -27.55 3.12 3.51
N ASN A 63 -26.75 2.09 3.78
CA ASN A 63 -26.00 1.96 5.02
C ASN A 63 -24.95 3.07 5.18
N GLN A 64 -24.27 3.45 4.09
CA GLN A 64 -23.34 4.59 4.08
C GLN A 64 -24.02 5.89 4.53
N GLN A 65 -25.26 6.14 4.12
CA GLN A 65 -26.00 7.33 4.55
C GLN A 65 -26.28 7.31 6.06
N ILE A 66 -26.73 6.17 6.58
CA ILE A 66 -27.01 5.97 8.01
C ILE A 66 -25.74 6.18 8.84
N CYS A 67 -24.65 5.51 8.47
CA CYS A 67 -23.42 5.54 9.23
C CYS A 67 -22.71 6.90 9.13
N ASN A 68 -22.72 7.56 7.96
CA ASN A 68 -22.17 8.91 7.81
C ASN A 68 -22.90 9.95 8.64
N ALA A 69 -24.23 9.83 8.80
CA ALA A 69 -24.99 10.78 9.61
C ALA A 69 -24.53 10.83 11.09
N LYS A 70 -23.86 9.77 11.57
CA LYS A 70 -23.50 9.62 12.98
C LYS A 70 -21.99 9.47 13.24
N TYR A 71 -21.23 8.93 12.29
CA TYR A 71 -19.86 8.47 12.51
C TYR A 71 -18.88 8.91 11.42
N LYS A 72 -19.23 9.89 10.57
CA LYS A 72 -18.40 10.31 9.42
C LYS A 72 -16.92 10.56 9.75
N ASP A 73 -16.64 11.10 10.92
CA ASP A 73 -15.27 11.46 11.35
C ASP A 73 -14.67 10.46 12.35
N ALA A 74 -15.28 9.28 12.50
CA ALA A 74 -14.89 8.26 13.46
C ALA A 74 -14.79 6.89 12.77
N ASP A 75 -13.72 6.69 12.00
CA ASP A 75 -13.50 5.53 11.12
C ASP A 75 -13.87 4.18 11.77
N ALA A 76 -13.34 3.89 12.96
CA ALA A 76 -13.65 2.62 13.65
C ALA A 76 -15.13 2.46 14.01
N ALA A 77 -15.83 3.55 14.34
CA ALA A 77 -17.26 3.54 14.65
C ALA A 77 -18.11 3.45 13.38
N TYR A 78 -17.65 4.09 12.30
CA TYR A 78 -18.25 4.01 10.97
C TYR A 78 -18.19 2.57 10.43
N ASP A 79 -17.02 1.93 10.45
CA ASP A 79 -16.85 0.56 9.96
C ASP A 79 -17.66 -0.44 10.79
N ASN A 80 -17.72 -0.24 12.12
CA ASN A 80 -18.57 -1.07 12.97
C ASN A 80 -20.06 -0.91 12.60
N CYS A 81 -20.51 0.31 12.35
CA CYS A 81 -21.87 0.59 11.90
C CYS A 81 -22.17 -0.12 10.56
N MET A 82 -21.29 0.02 9.58
CA MET A 82 -21.43 -0.60 8.25
C MET A 82 -21.55 -2.12 8.32
N ARG A 83 -20.68 -2.77 9.11
CA ARG A 83 -20.71 -4.22 9.36
C ARG A 83 -21.96 -4.68 10.10
N ARG A 84 -22.41 -3.94 11.11
CA ARG A 84 -23.64 -4.25 11.85
C ARG A 84 -24.89 -4.17 10.99
N LEU A 85 -24.89 -3.31 9.97
CA LEU A 85 -25.96 -3.20 8.99
C LEU A 85 -25.84 -4.22 7.85
N GLY A 86 -24.87 -5.14 7.92
CA GLY A 86 -24.69 -6.20 6.93
C GLY A 86 -24.10 -5.71 5.60
N THR A 87 -23.35 -4.61 5.61
CA THR A 87 -22.75 -4.09 4.38
C THR A 87 -21.62 -5.02 3.90
N PRO A 88 -21.59 -5.38 2.60
CA PRO A 88 -20.41 -6.02 2.01
C PRO A 88 -19.19 -5.10 2.10
N GLU A 89 -18.16 -5.54 2.80
CA GLU A 89 -16.88 -4.84 2.94
C GLU A 89 -15.79 -5.67 2.27
N TRP A 90 -14.91 -5.01 1.50
CA TRP A 90 -13.72 -5.66 0.98
C TRP A 90 -12.81 -6.02 2.17
N PRO A 91 -12.43 -7.30 2.35
CA PRO A 91 -11.82 -7.77 3.60
C PRO A 91 -10.38 -7.28 3.82
N GLY A 92 -9.67 -6.86 2.76
CA GLY A 92 -8.27 -6.43 2.83
C GLY A 92 -7.30 -7.58 3.04
#